data_AF-A0A1Y1N8A6-F1
#
_entry.id   AF-A0A1Y1N8A6-F1
#
_cell.length_a   1.000
_cell.length_b   1.000
_cell.length_c   1.000
_cell.angle_alpha   90.00
_cell.angle_beta   90.00
_cell.angle_gamma   90.00
#
_symmetry.space_group_name_H-M   'P 1'
#
loop_
_entity.id
_entity.type
_entity.pdbx_description
1 polymer ?
#
loop_
_entity_poly.entity_id
_entity_poly.type
_entity_poly.pdbx_seq_one_letter_code
_entity_poly.pdbx_strand_id
1 'polypeptide(L)'
;VKDAFKFFINQRYNAPSMLLAKFVDDIMRSKELGEDEIEDSLQKVMVLFRFIQGKDVFEAFYKRYMAKRLLVGKSANQDSENSMISKLKAECGGCFTSRLEGMVKDMTISQGIQSAFRQYLNHQQSVNDGTSLSIDMVVNILTSSYWPTYPSYDVNLPPEMATYQNTFQTYYMQNHSGRKLLWQPNLGYCILKASFATCNKELQLSLFQATVMLLFNNATSLSYQEIRDAINLEDGELKRTLQSLACGKIRVLHKNPRGKEVKEIDVFDVNDDFTDKLFRVKINQVQMKETAEEAQA
;
A
#
# COMPACT_ATOMS: atom_id res chain seq x y z
N VAL A 1 -36.94 -11.10 -19.59
CA VAL A 1 -35.91 -11.44 -18.57
C VAL A 1 -34.80 -10.40 -18.47
N LYS A 2 -34.09 -10.04 -19.57
CA LYS A 2 -33.01 -9.03 -19.54
C LYS A 2 -33.44 -7.67 -18.98
N ASP A 3 -34.57 -7.14 -19.41
CA ASP A 3 -35.06 -5.83 -18.93
C ASP A 3 -35.49 -5.86 -17.46
N ALA A 4 -36.12 -6.95 -17.03
CA ALA A 4 -36.47 -7.17 -15.63
C ALA A 4 -35.21 -7.25 -14.74
N PHE A 5 -34.15 -7.92 -15.22
CA PHE A 5 -32.87 -8.00 -14.51
C PHE A 5 -32.20 -6.63 -14.40
N LYS A 6 -32.15 -5.88 -15.51
CA LYS A 6 -31.66 -4.49 -15.54
C LYS A 6 -32.47 -3.59 -14.60
N PHE A 7 -33.78 -3.73 -14.56
CA PHE A 7 -34.62 -2.95 -13.66
C PHE A 7 -34.32 -3.27 -12.20
N PHE A 8 -34.33 -4.57 -11.84
CA PHE A 8 -34.13 -5.03 -10.46
C PHE A 8 -32.74 -4.67 -9.91
N ILE A 9 -31.67 -4.93 -10.66
CA ILE A 9 -30.30 -4.73 -10.17
C ILE A 9 -30.06 -3.25 -9.81
N ASN A 10 -30.62 -2.33 -10.60
CA ASN A 10 -30.44 -0.89 -10.40
C ASN A 10 -31.37 -0.29 -9.32
N GLN A 11 -32.26 -1.08 -8.70
CA GLN A 11 -33.05 -0.63 -7.53
C GLN A 11 -32.19 -0.37 -6.28
N ARG A 12 -30.97 -0.93 -6.24
CA ARG A 12 -30.03 -0.78 -5.13
C ARG A 12 -28.97 0.32 -5.36
N TYR A 13 -29.26 1.27 -6.26
CA TYR A 13 -28.37 2.40 -6.61
C TYR A 13 -26.92 1.94 -6.85
N ASN A 14 -26.00 2.32 -5.96
CA ASN A 14 -24.56 2.12 -6.09
C ASN A 14 -24.06 0.76 -5.56
N ALA A 15 -24.86 0.07 -4.74
CA ALA A 15 -24.42 -1.17 -4.09
C ALA A 15 -23.99 -2.26 -5.08
N PRO A 16 -24.70 -2.52 -6.20
CA PRO A 16 -24.26 -3.50 -7.19
C PRO A 16 -22.88 -3.17 -7.79
N SER A 17 -22.63 -1.90 -8.10
CA SER A 17 -21.34 -1.45 -8.64
C SER A 17 -20.19 -1.69 -7.67
N MET A 18 -20.38 -1.30 -6.41
CA MET A 18 -19.39 -1.49 -5.35
C MET A 18 -19.12 -2.98 -5.09
N LEU A 19 -20.17 -3.78 -4.95
CA LEU A 19 -20.05 -5.22 -4.69
C LEU A 19 -19.39 -5.94 -5.87
N LEU A 20 -19.69 -5.56 -7.11
CA LEU A 20 -19.06 -6.15 -8.28
C LEU A 20 -17.57 -5.79 -8.35
N ALA A 21 -17.19 -4.54 -8.09
CA ALA A 21 -15.79 -4.13 -8.04
C ALA A 21 -15.01 -4.87 -6.94
N LYS A 22 -15.62 -5.03 -5.76
CA LYS A 22 -15.06 -5.80 -4.65
C LYS A 22 -14.89 -7.28 -5.00
N PHE A 23 -15.89 -7.89 -5.62
CA PHE A 23 -15.82 -9.28 -6.05
C PHE A 23 -14.69 -9.51 -7.06
N VAL A 24 -14.48 -8.57 -7.99
CA VAL A 24 -13.34 -8.61 -8.91
C VAL A 24 -12.01 -8.53 -8.15
N ASP A 25 -11.89 -7.63 -7.16
CA ASP A 25 -10.69 -7.55 -6.32
C ASP A 25 -10.42 -8.85 -5.56
N ASP A 26 -11.45 -9.48 -5.00
CA ASP A 26 -11.33 -10.74 -4.27
C ASP A 26 -10.88 -11.90 -5.18
N ILE A 27 -11.45 -12.01 -6.40
CA ILE A 27 -11.02 -13.01 -7.39
C ILE A 27 -9.56 -12.79 -7.79
N MET A 28 -9.20 -11.56 -8.13
CA MET A 28 -7.85 -11.21 -8.60
C MET A 28 -6.78 -11.29 -7.50
N ARG A 29 -7.17 -11.44 -6.23
CA ARG A 29 -6.27 -11.69 -5.10
C ARG A 29 -6.24 -13.15 -4.66
N SER A 30 -7.16 -13.97 -5.19
CA SER A 30 -7.27 -15.36 -4.81
C SER A 30 -5.99 -16.11 -5.16
N LYS A 31 -5.49 -16.89 -4.21
CA LYS A 31 -4.39 -17.84 -4.43
C LYS A 31 -4.89 -19.25 -4.75
N GLU A 32 -6.20 -19.46 -4.66
CA GLU A 32 -6.84 -20.76 -4.82
C GLU A 32 -7.31 -20.98 -6.26
N LEU A 33 -7.58 -19.89 -6.99
CA LEU A 33 -8.06 -19.94 -8.37
C LEU A 33 -6.90 -19.98 -9.36
N GLY A 34 -7.05 -20.80 -10.40
CA GLY A 34 -6.15 -20.79 -11.56
C GLY A 34 -6.38 -19.58 -12.48
N GLU A 35 -5.44 -19.29 -13.38
CA GLU A 35 -5.55 -18.18 -14.34
C GLU A 35 -6.78 -18.32 -15.24
N ASP A 36 -7.08 -19.53 -15.74
CA ASP A 36 -8.25 -19.80 -16.57
C ASP A 36 -9.57 -19.59 -15.80
N GLU A 37 -9.63 -19.98 -14.52
CA GLU A 37 -10.81 -19.79 -13.67
C GLU A 37 -11.05 -18.33 -13.34
N ILE A 38 -9.96 -17.56 -13.13
CA ILE A 38 -10.01 -16.11 -12.97
C ILE A 38 -10.58 -15.49 -14.25
N GLU A 39 -10.05 -15.83 -15.41
CA GLU A 39 -10.48 -15.30 -16.71
C GLU A 39 -11.96 -15.61 -17.00
N ASP A 40 -12.41 -16.84 -16.75
CA ASP A 40 -13.81 -17.25 -16.85
C ASP A 40 -14.71 -16.44 -15.91
N SER A 41 -14.23 -16.16 -14.70
CA SER A 41 -14.95 -15.36 -13.71
C SER A 41 -15.04 -13.90 -14.14
N LEU A 42 -13.96 -13.32 -14.68
CA LEU A 42 -13.96 -11.96 -15.24
C LEU A 42 -14.96 -11.85 -16.40
N GLN A 43 -15.05 -12.87 -17.27
CA GLN A 43 -16.03 -12.87 -18.35
C GLN A 43 -17.48 -12.84 -17.83
N LYS A 44 -17.79 -13.63 -16.79
CA LYS A 44 -19.11 -13.64 -16.13
C LYS A 44 -19.40 -12.30 -15.45
N VAL A 45 -18.40 -11.69 -14.81
CA VAL A 45 -18.50 -10.34 -14.24
C VAL A 45 -18.90 -9.32 -15.32
N MET A 46 -18.28 -9.38 -16.50
CA MET A 46 -18.59 -8.44 -17.58
C MET A 46 -20.04 -8.57 -18.09
N VAL A 47 -20.60 -9.79 -18.07
CA VAL A 47 -22.02 -9.99 -18.38
C VAL A 47 -22.91 -9.25 -17.38
N LEU A 48 -22.60 -9.30 -16.08
CA LEU A 48 -23.34 -8.57 -15.05
C LEU A 48 -23.13 -7.05 -15.16
N PHE A 49 -21.89 -6.63 -15.40
CA PHE A 49 -21.49 -5.23 -15.53
C PHE A 49 -22.31 -4.50 -16.62
N ARG A 50 -22.65 -5.18 -17.72
CA ARG A 50 -23.51 -4.63 -18.79
C ARG A 50 -24.90 -4.18 -18.31
N PHE A 51 -25.41 -4.76 -17.22
CA PHE A 51 -26.73 -4.41 -16.68
C PHE A 51 -26.69 -3.29 -15.63
N ILE A 52 -25.50 -2.92 -15.15
CA ILE A 52 -25.30 -1.88 -14.14
C ILE A 52 -25.30 -0.50 -14.78
N GLN A 53 -26.03 0.45 -14.18
CA GLN A 53 -26.04 1.86 -14.61
C GLN A 53 -24.87 2.66 -14.01
N GLY A 54 -24.55 2.44 -12.72
CA GLY A 54 -23.47 3.15 -12.01
C GLY A 54 -22.05 2.66 -12.38
N LYS A 55 -21.66 2.78 -13.65
CA LYS A 55 -20.35 2.33 -14.15
C LYS A 55 -19.19 3.20 -13.69
N ASP A 56 -19.45 4.49 -13.49
CA ASP A 56 -18.53 5.46 -12.88
C ASP A 56 -18.22 5.08 -11.42
N VAL A 57 -19.23 4.66 -10.67
CA VAL A 57 -19.06 4.15 -9.30
C VAL A 57 -18.21 2.88 -9.31
N PHE A 58 -18.49 1.95 -10.24
CA PHE A 58 -17.65 0.76 -10.41
C PHE A 58 -16.20 1.14 -10.72
N GLU A 59 -15.96 2.07 -11.65
CA GLU A 59 -14.61 2.54 -12.00
C GLU A 59 -13.88 3.12 -10.80
N ALA A 60 -14.55 3.94 -9.99
CA ALA A 60 -13.95 4.54 -8.80
C ALA A 60 -13.48 3.47 -7.79
N PHE A 61 -14.33 2.50 -7.47
CA PHE A 61 -13.96 1.39 -6.57
C PHE A 61 -12.90 0.48 -7.19
N TYR A 62 -13.07 0.09 -8.47
CA TYR A 62 -12.11 -0.76 -9.18
C TYR A 62 -10.72 -0.11 -9.20
N LYS A 63 -10.64 1.19 -9.52
CA LYS A 63 -9.39 1.96 -9.52
C LYS A 63 -8.70 1.94 -8.16
N ARG A 64 -9.46 2.10 -7.07
CA ARG A 64 -8.92 2.03 -5.70
C ARG A 64 -8.38 0.64 -5.37
N TYR A 65 -9.11 -0.41 -5.71
CA TYR A 65 -8.68 -1.79 -5.49
C TYR A 65 -7.43 -2.14 -6.31
N MET A 66 -7.43 -1.77 -7.59
CA MET A 66 -6.31 -1.95 -8.50
C MET A 66 -5.05 -1.24 -7.99
N ALA A 67 -5.17 0.00 -7.50
CA ALA A 67 -4.03 0.72 -6.93
C ALA A 67 -3.38 -0.04 -5.77
N LYS A 68 -4.19 -0.60 -4.86
CA LYS A 68 -3.71 -1.44 -3.75
C LYS A 68 -3.03 -2.73 -4.25
N ARG A 69 -3.54 -3.36 -5.30
CA ARG A 69 -2.94 -4.59 -5.88
C ARG A 69 -1.59 -4.30 -6.53
N LEU A 70 -1.50 -3.23 -7.31
CA LEU A 70 -0.28 -2.81 -8.01
C LEU A 70 0.84 -2.41 -7.04
N LEU A 71 0.54 -1.61 -6.01
CA LEU A 71 1.58 -1.05 -5.13
C LEU A 71 2.05 -2.02 -4.02
N VAL A 72 1.16 -2.86 -3.50
CA VAL A 72 1.44 -3.68 -2.32
C VAL A 72 1.75 -5.15 -2.68
N GLY A 73 2.03 -5.41 -3.96
CA GLY A 73 2.56 -6.69 -4.44
C GLY A 73 1.62 -7.88 -4.22
N LYS A 74 0.31 -7.66 -4.44
CA LYS A 74 -0.74 -8.69 -4.30
C LYS A 74 -1.61 -8.83 -5.55
N SER A 75 -1.16 -8.33 -6.70
CA SER A 75 -1.87 -8.60 -7.95
C SER A 75 -1.69 -10.06 -8.34
N ALA A 76 -2.78 -10.71 -8.76
CA ALA A 76 -2.68 -11.75 -9.80
C ALA A 76 -1.94 -11.17 -11.02
N ASN A 77 -1.51 -12.08 -11.89
CA ASN A 77 -0.70 -11.80 -13.07
C ASN A 77 -1.06 -10.44 -13.75
N GLN A 78 -0.03 -9.67 -14.13
CA GLN A 78 -0.15 -8.42 -14.89
C GLN A 78 -1.05 -8.60 -16.13
N ASP A 79 -1.05 -9.81 -16.71
CA ASP A 79 -1.90 -10.19 -17.83
C ASP A 79 -3.39 -10.14 -17.48
N SER A 80 -3.79 -10.56 -16.28
CA SER A 80 -5.19 -10.48 -15.82
C SER A 80 -5.67 -9.04 -15.67
N GLU A 81 -4.81 -8.13 -15.19
CA GLU A 81 -5.12 -6.70 -15.14
C GLU A 81 -5.32 -6.12 -16.56
N ASN A 82 -4.42 -6.45 -17.48
CA ASN A 82 -4.51 -6.03 -18.88
C ASN A 82 -5.77 -6.62 -19.56
N SER A 83 -6.11 -7.88 -19.27
CA SER A 83 -7.31 -8.56 -19.75
C SER A 83 -8.57 -7.85 -19.28
N MET A 84 -8.68 -7.54 -17.98
CA MET A 84 -9.83 -6.85 -17.41
C MET A 84 -9.99 -5.44 -17.97
N ILE A 85 -8.89 -4.66 -18.08
CA ILE A 85 -8.92 -3.34 -18.71
C ILE A 85 -9.39 -3.42 -20.16
N SER A 86 -8.91 -4.41 -20.92
CA SER A 86 -9.31 -4.60 -22.32
C SER A 86 -10.81 -4.89 -22.45
N LYS A 87 -11.37 -5.70 -21.54
CA LYS A 87 -12.81 -5.97 -21.47
C LYS A 87 -13.62 -4.71 -21.12
N LEU A 88 -13.17 -3.94 -20.13
CA LEU A 88 -13.81 -2.68 -19.76
C LEU A 88 -13.77 -1.66 -20.92
N LYS A 89 -12.66 -1.60 -21.66
CA LYS A 89 -12.48 -0.75 -22.84
C LYS A 89 -13.42 -1.14 -23.96
N ALA A 90 -13.63 -2.43 -24.20
CA ALA A 90 -14.58 -2.91 -25.19
C ALA A 90 -16.03 -2.51 -24.87
N GLU A 91 -16.41 -2.50 -23.59
CA GLU A 91 -17.77 -2.16 -23.16
C GLU A 91 -18.04 -0.66 -23.00
N CYS A 92 -17.04 0.13 -22.58
CA CYS A 92 -17.23 1.54 -22.19
C CYS A 92 -16.36 2.53 -23.00
N GLY A 93 -15.47 2.04 -23.86
CA GLY A 93 -14.57 2.85 -24.66
C GLY A 93 -13.30 3.31 -23.91
N GLY A 94 -12.36 3.88 -24.67
CA GLY A 94 -11.03 4.25 -24.15
C GLY A 94 -11.01 5.40 -23.14
N CYS A 95 -12.00 6.31 -23.17
CA CYS A 95 -12.06 7.39 -22.17
C CYS A 95 -12.26 6.83 -20.76
N PHE A 96 -13.08 5.78 -20.62
CA PHE A 96 -13.37 5.11 -19.36
C PHE A 96 -12.13 4.44 -18.75
N THR A 97 -11.29 3.81 -19.58
CA THR A 97 -10.11 3.06 -19.12
C THR A 97 -8.82 3.87 -19.10
N SER A 98 -8.81 5.08 -19.65
CA SER A 98 -7.62 5.93 -19.81
C SER A 98 -6.75 6.04 -18.54
N ARG A 99 -7.39 6.26 -17.38
CA ARG A 99 -6.68 6.35 -16.08
C ARG A 99 -6.13 5.00 -15.62
N LEU A 100 -6.88 3.92 -15.80
CA LEU A 100 -6.45 2.55 -15.45
C LEU A 100 -5.24 2.12 -16.30
N GLU A 101 -5.30 2.40 -17.60
CA GLU A 101 -4.18 2.19 -18.53
C GLU A 101 -2.95 3.02 -18.12
N GLY A 102 -3.17 4.27 -17.69
CA GLY A 102 -2.13 5.14 -17.13
C GLY A 102 -1.46 4.56 -15.89
N MET A 103 -2.22 3.98 -14.96
CA MET A 103 -1.68 3.33 -13.76
C MET A 103 -0.78 2.14 -14.09
N VAL A 104 -1.17 1.29 -15.04
CA VAL A 104 -0.30 0.18 -15.51
C VAL A 104 0.99 0.73 -16.12
N LYS A 105 0.87 1.74 -16.97
CA LYS A 105 2.01 2.37 -17.64
C LYS A 105 2.99 2.97 -16.63
N ASP A 106 2.50 3.63 -15.59
CA ASP A 106 3.33 4.18 -14.52
C ASP A 106 4.15 3.08 -13.81
N MET A 107 3.59 1.88 -13.61
CA MET A 107 4.32 0.74 -13.01
C MET A 107 5.48 0.29 -13.89
N THR A 108 5.25 0.14 -15.19
CA THR A 108 6.30 -0.22 -16.15
C THR A 108 7.40 0.85 -16.24
N ILE A 109 7.02 2.12 -16.31
CA ILE A 109 7.97 3.24 -16.34
C ILE A 109 8.79 3.28 -15.05
N SER A 110 8.15 3.07 -13.90
CA SER A 110 8.81 3.06 -12.59
C SER A 110 9.90 1.99 -12.50
N GLN A 111 9.67 0.79 -13.06
CA GLN A 111 10.70 -0.27 -13.10
C GLN A 111 11.95 0.16 -13.89
N GLY A 112 11.74 0.87 -15.02
CA GLY A 112 12.83 1.43 -15.81
C GLY A 112 13.62 2.50 -15.05
N ILE A 113 12.91 3.44 -14.41
CA ILE A 113 13.51 4.49 -13.58
C ILE A 113 14.27 3.89 -12.40
N GLN A 114 13.71 2.88 -11.74
CA GLN A 114 14.33 2.18 -10.61
C GLN A 114 15.64 1.50 -11.03
N SER A 115 15.66 0.88 -12.21
CA SER A 115 16.86 0.23 -12.75
C SER A 115 17.95 1.24 -13.06
N ALA A 116 17.59 2.38 -13.67
CA ALA A 116 18.51 3.47 -13.95
C ALA A 116 19.03 4.15 -12.66
N PHE A 117 18.18 4.29 -11.64
CA PHE A 117 18.57 4.82 -10.34
C PHE A 117 19.57 3.91 -9.63
N ARG A 118 19.37 2.59 -9.65
CA ARG A 118 20.33 1.62 -9.11
C ARG A 118 21.70 1.73 -9.78
N GLN A 119 21.73 1.91 -11.11
CA GLN A 119 22.98 2.14 -11.84
C GLN A 119 23.66 3.45 -11.44
N TYR A 120 22.88 4.53 -11.26
CA TYR A 120 23.38 5.81 -10.78
C TYR A 120 24.03 5.70 -9.39
N LEU A 121 23.39 4.98 -8.45
CA LEU A 121 23.93 4.75 -7.11
C LEU A 121 25.26 3.97 -7.15
N ASN A 122 25.35 2.92 -7.98
CA ASN A 122 26.58 2.13 -8.11
C ASN A 122 27.75 2.97 -8.65
N HIS A 123 27.48 3.88 -9.61
CA HIS A 123 28.52 4.79 -10.11
C HIS A 123 28.96 5.79 -9.02
N GLN A 124 28.03 6.35 -8.26
CA GLN A 124 28.36 7.27 -7.17
C GLN A 124 29.19 6.60 -6.06
N GLN A 125 28.90 5.34 -5.72
CA GLN A 125 29.68 4.57 -4.74
C GLN A 125 31.11 4.28 -5.20
N SER A 126 31.34 4.12 -6.50
CA SER A 126 32.69 3.94 -7.03
C SER A 126 33.56 5.21 -7.00
N VAL A 127 32.92 6.38 -6.86
CA VAL A 127 33.59 7.69 -6.88
C VAL A 127 33.79 8.27 -5.47
N ASN A 128 32.89 7.95 -4.52
CA ASN A 128 32.98 8.42 -3.13
C ASN A 128 33.35 7.26 -2.20
N ASP A 129 34.62 7.23 -1.79
CA ASP A 129 35.16 6.31 -0.78
C ASP A 129 34.31 6.31 0.50
N GLY A 130 33.51 5.26 0.70
CA GLY A 130 33.02 4.88 2.04
C GLY A 130 31.54 5.10 2.39
N THR A 131 30.70 5.70 1.53
CA THR A 131 29.24 5.77 1.84
C THR A 131 28.53 4.52 1.34
N SER A 132 28.67 3.42 2.07
CA SER A 132 27.89 2.19 1.84
C SER A 132 26.40 2.48 2.04
N LEU A 133 25.63 2.42 0.95
CA LEU A 133 24.17 2.51 1.02
C LEU A 133 23.65 1.16 1.53
N SER A 134 23.31 1.08 2.81
CA SER A 134 22.88 -0.13 3.51
C SER A 134 21.43 -0.55 3.25
N ILE A 135 20.58 0.37 2.78
CA ILE A 135 19.16 0.16 2.49
C ILE A 135 18.94 -0.10 0.99
N ASP A 136 18.29 -1.22 0.66
CA ASP A 136 17.73 -1.46 -0.69
C ASP A 136 16.40 -0.70 -0.83
N MET A 137 16.44 0.45 -1.49
CA MET A 137 15.29 1.31 -1.75
C MET A 137 14.67 0.99 -3.11
N VAL A 138 13.36 0.77 -3.14
CA VAL A 138 12.56 0.65 -4.37
C VAL A 138 11.53 1.77 -4.40
N VAL A 139 11.49 2.52 -5.50
CA VAL A 139 10.60 3.67 -5.68
C VAL A 139 9.66 3.46 -6.85
N ASN A 140 8.38 3.73 -6.63
CA ASN A 140 7.36 3.79 -7.67
C ASN A 140 6.93 5.24 -7.90
N ILE A 141 6.92 5.69 -9.16
CA ILE A 141 6.55 7.04 -9.57
C ILE A 141 5.16 7.01 -10.19
N LEU A 142 4.24 7.76 -9.59
CA LEU A 142 2.81 7.72 -9.90
C LEU A 142 2.35 9.07 -10.45
N THR A 143 1.65 9.07 -11.58
CA THR A 143 1.07 10.28 -12.16
C THR A 143 -0.23 10.63 -11.42
N SER A 144 -0.24 11.73 -10.66
CA SER A 144 -1.34 12.07 -9.74
C SER A 144 -2.75 12.08 -10.35
N SER A 145 -2.90 12.36 -11.65
CA SER A 145 -4.20 12.39 -12.34
C SER A 145 -4.77 11.00 -12.66
N TYR A 146 -3.93 9.95 -12.67
CA TYR A 146 -4.36 8.58 -12.94
C TYR A 146 -4.73 7.82 -11.66
N TRP A 147 -4.03 8.10 -10.58
CA TRP A 147 -4.16 7.36 -9.31
C TRP A 147 -5.27 7.94 -8.43
N PRO A 148 -5.78 7.16 -7.45
CA PRO A 148 -6.62 7.71 -6.39
C PRO A 148 -5.94 8.87 -5.67
N THR A 149 -6.73 9.80 -5.14
CA THR A 149 -6.22 10.83 -4.25
C THR A 149 -5.87 10.20 -2.92
N TYR A 150 -4.65 10.48 -2.43
CA TYR A 150 -4.19 10.00 -1.14
C TYR A 150 -4.05 11.17 -0.16
N PRO A 151 -4.40 10.98 1.13
CA PRO A 151 -4.13 11.97 2.15
C PRO A 151 -2.62 12.18 2.28
N SER A 152 -2.23 13.44 2.47
CA SER A 152 -0.84 13.79 2.70
C SER A 152 -0.52 13.68 4.19
N TYR A 153 0.66 13.16 4.50
CA TYR A 153 1.15 13.08 5.87
C TYR A 153 2.51 13.76 5.98
N ASP A 154 2.70 14.53 7.04
CA ASP A 154 3.97 15.16 7.39
C ASP A 154 4.66 14.32 8.47
N VAL A 155 5.51 13.38 8.05
CA VAL A 155 6.11 12.39 8.94
C VAL A 155 7.61 12.61 9.06
N ASN A 156 8.08 12.63 10.30
CA ASN A 156 9.50 12.66 10.61
C ASN A 156 10.10 11.27 10.36
N LEU A 157 10.72 11.12 9.19
CA LEU A 157 11.43 9.88 8.85
C LEU A 157 12.80 9.83 9.54
N PRO A 158 13.30 8.62 9.86
CA PRO A 158 14.67 8.43 10.29
C PRO A 158 15.67 9.12 9.33
N PRO A 159 16.75 9.75 9.84
CA PRO A 159 17.69 10.52 9.02
C PRO A 159 18.26 9.75 7.82
N GLU A 160 18.52 8.46 8.02
CA GLU A 160 18.98 7.57 6.95
C GLU A 160 17.94 7.49 5.82
N MET A 161 16.68 7.19 6.13
CA MET A 161 15.61 7.12 5.14
C MET A 161 15.37 8.46 4.41
N ALA A 162 15.44 9.57 5.15
CA ALA A 162 15.33 10.90 4.57
C ALA A 162 16.46 11.20 3.58
N THR A 163 17.68 10.74 3.88
CA THR A 163 18.83 10.85 2.97
C THR A 163 18.56 10.12 1.65
N TYR A 164 18.02 8.90 1.70
CA TYR A 164 17.64 8.15 0.50
C TYR A 164 16.56 8.85 -0.33
N GLN A 165 15.54 9.42 0.32
CA GLN A 165 14.51 10.20 -0.37
C GLN A 165 15.09 11.42 -1.09
N ASN A 166 16.00 12.14 -0.43
CA ASN A 166 16.65 13.32 -1.00
C ASN A 166 17.57 12.95 -2.18
N THR A 167 18.33 11.86 -2.07
CA THR A 167 19.18 11.35 -3.16
C THR A 167 18.33 10.97 -4.37
N PHE A 168 17.25 10.24 -4.16
CA PHE A 168 16.33 9.88 -5.24
C PHE A 168 15.68 11.12 -5.86
N GLN A 169 15.23 12.08 -5.05
CA GLN A 169 14.61 13.32 -5.54
C GLN A 169 15.57 14.11 -6.40
N THR A 170 16.83 14.25 -5.97
CA THR A 170 17.88 14.93 -6.75
C THR A 170 18.10 14.25 -8.09
N TYR A 171 18.27 12.92 -8.09
CA TYR A 171 18.40 12.12 -9.31
C TYR A 171 17.20 12.29 -10.25
N TYR A 172 15.99 12.25 -9.72
CA TYR A 172 14.77 12.32 -10.53
C TYR A 172 14.61 13.71 -11.17
N MET A 173 14.83 14.79 -10.40
CA MET A 173 14.70 16.17 -10.87
C MET A 173 15.74 16.53 -11.94
N GLN A 174 16.94 15.97 -11.88
CA GLN A 174 17.98 16.17 -12.91
C GLN A 174 17.53 15.64 -14.29
N ASN A 175 16.74 14.57 -14.31
CA ASN A 175 16.29 13.91 -15.54
C ASN A 175 14.88 14.34 -15.97
N HIS A 176 14.12 15.02 -15.10
CA HIS A 176 12.72 15.37 -15.33
C HIS A 176 12.43 16.81 -14.90
N SER A 177 12.91 17.78 -15.68
CA SER A 177 12.68 19.20 -15.43
C SER A 177 11.19 19.57 -15.51
N GLY A 178 10.78 20.53 -14.68
CA GLY A 178 9.40 21.03 -14.63
C GLY A 178 8.39 20.13 -13.88
N ARG A 179 8.86 19.06 -13.22
CA ARG A 179 8.01 18.21 -12.37
C ARG A 179 8.23 18.52 -10.88
N LYS A 180 7.25 18.17 -10.05
CA LYS A 180 7.34 18.19 -8.58
C LYS A 180 7.00 16.81 -8.05
N LEU A 181 7.84 16.27 -7.17
CA LEU A 181 7.56 15.03 -6.46
C LEU A 181 6.85 15.32 -5.14
N LEU A 182 5.93 14.43 -4.78
CA LEU A 182 5.27 14.40 -3.48
C LEU A 182 5.33 12.96 -2.97
N TRP A 183 6.01 12.74 -1.86
CA TRP A 183 6.10 11.43 -1.23
C TRP A 183 4.80 11.06 -0.52
N GLN A 184 4.38 9.80 -0.66
CA GLN A 184 3.17 9.25 -0.05
C GLN A 184 3.57 8.18 0.99
N PRO A 185 3.88 8.56 2.24
CA PRO A 185 4.45 7.64 3.22
C PRO A 185 3.45 6.56 3.68
N ASN A 186 2.15 6.85 3.64
CA ASN A 186 1.06 5.91 3.90
C ASN A 186 1.02 4.73 2.92
N LEU A 187 1.59 4.85 1.72
CA LEU A 187 1.73 3.76 0.75
C LEU A 187 3.04 2.99 0.88
N GLY A 188 3.99 3.52 1.66
CA GLY A 188 5.29 2.93 1.88
C GLY A 188 5.24 1.71 2.79
N TYR A 189 6.10 0.75 2.52
CA TYR A 189 6.37 -0.38 3.41
C TYR A 189 7.87 -0.70 3.36
N CYS A 190 8.39 -1.36 4.39
CA CYS A 190 9.76 -1.83 4.41
C CYS A 190 9.88 -3.18 5.11
N ILE A 191 11.07 -3.76 5.04
CA ILE A 191 11.43 -4.98 5.75
C ILE A 191 12.52 -4.59 6.75
N LEU A 192 12.22 -4.73 8.04
CA LEU A 192 13.20 -4.52 9.11
C LEU A 192 13.77 -5.86 9.56
N LYS A 193 15.08 -5.93 9.75
CA LYS A 193 15.72 -7.02 10.48
C LYS A 193 15.63 -6.68 11.97
N ALA A 194 14.89 -7.48 12.72
CA ALA A 194 14.68 -7.30 14.14
C ALA A 194 15.44 -8.37 14.92
N SER A 195 16.25 -7.93 15.88
CA SER A 195 16.97 -8.78 16.82
C SER A 195 16.27 -8.69 18.17
N PHE A 196 15.48 -9.69 18.50
CA PHE A 196 14.88 -9.86 19.82
C PHE A 196 15.82 -10.70 20.71
N ALA A 197 15.65 -10.64 22.03
CA ALA A 197 16.45 -11.44 22.95
C ALA A 197 16.39 -12.95 22.67
N THR A 198 15.23 -13.43 22.21
CA THR A 198 14.98 -14.85 21.95
C THR A 198 15.21 -15.27 20.50
N CYS A 199 15.13 -14.35 19.52
CA CYS A 199 15.25 -14.70 18.12
C CYS A 199 15.53 -13.52 17.17
N ASN A 200 16.02 -13.84 15.97
CA ASN A 200 16.11 -12.90 14.85
C ASN A 200 14.94 -13.12 13.88
N LYS A 201 14.31 -12.02 13.43
CA LYS A 201 13.17 -12.03 12.51
C LYS A 201 13.28 -10.94 11.45
N GLU A 202 12.55 -11.12 10.35
CA GLU A 202 12.29 -10.05 9.39
C GLU A 202 10.84 -9.59 9.50
N LEU A 203 10.64 -8.31 9.79
CA LEU A 203 9.32 -7.72 9.93
C LEU A 203 8.97 -6.94 8.67
N GLN A 204 7.94 -7.38 7.94
CA GLN A 204 7.35 -6.58 6.88
C GLN A 204 6.30 -5.64 7.48
N LEU A 205 6.65 -4.36 7.50
CA LEU A 205 5.92 -3.27 8.16
C LEU A 205 5.52 -2.20 7.15
N SER A 206 4.42 -1.50 7.41
CA SER A 206 4.19 -0.17 6.82
C SER A 206 5.31 0.80 7.21
N LEU A 207 5.47 1.88 6.45
CA LEU A 207 6.47 2.90 6.78
C LEU A 207 6.24 3.50 8.17
N PHE A 208 4.98 3.80 8.53
CA PHE A 208 4.63 4.32 9.85
C PHE A 208 5.01 3.35 10.97
N GLN A 209 4.66 2.07 10.84
CA GLN A 209 5.07 1.03 11.78
C GLN A 209 6.60 0.95 11.91
N ALA A 210 7.32 1.03 10.80
CA ALA A 210 8.78 0.98 10.81
C ALA A 210 9.41 2.19 11.50
N THR A 211 8.89 3.40 11.26
CA THR A 211 9.36 4.60 11.96
C THR A 211 9.17 4.50 13.47
N VAL A 212 8.05 3.92 13.93
CA VAL A 212 7.83 3.63 15.37
C VAL A 212 8.85 2.63 15.89
N MET A 213 9.03 1.49 15.21
CA MET A 213 9.95 0.44 15.65
C MET A 213 11.40 0.93 15.77
N LEU A 214 11.83 1.82 14.86
CA LEU A 214 13.19 2.34 14.86
C LEU A 214 13.50 3.28 16.05
N LEU A 215 12.48 3.89 16.68
CA LEU A 215 12.69 4.69 17.89
C LEU A 215 13.24 3.85 19.05
N PHE A 216 12.81 2.58 19.14
CA PHE A 216 13.21 1.68 20.22
C PHE A 216 14.66 1.20 20.12
N ASN A 217 15.39 1.53 19.05
CA ASN A 217 16.84 1.33 19.02
C ASN A 217 17.58 2.24 20.02
N ASN A 218 16.97 3.36 20.42
CA ASN A 218 17.57 4.35 21.33
C ASN A 218 16.81 4.49 22.66
N ALA A 219 15.73 3.72 22.85
CA ALA A 219 14.89 3.79 24.05
C ALA A 219 14.29 2.41 24.36
N THR A 220 14.30 2.02 25.64
CA THR A 220 13.71 0.75 26.08
C THR A 220 12.19 0.83 26.19
N SER A 221 11.67 2.01 26.52
CA SER A 221 10.24 2.27 26.64
C SER A 221 9.93 3.71 26.25
N LEU A 222 8.77 3.92 25.62
CA LEU A 222 8.30 5.22 25.14
C LEU A 222 6.80 5.36 25.42
N SER A 223 6.40 6.52 25.91
CA SER A 223 5.00 6.93 26.01
C SER A 223 4.41 7.23 24.64
N TYR A 224 3.08 7.16 24.53
CA TYR A 224 2.36 7.59 23.34
C TYR A 224 2.77 9.00 22.89
N GLN A 225 2.93 9.93 23.84
CA GLN A 225 3.25 11.33 23.56
C GLN A 225 4.66 11.48 22.96
N GLU A 226 5.65 10.76 23.51
CA GLU A 226 7.01 10.77 22.95
C GLU A 226 7.06 10.20 21.54
N ILE A 227 6.31 9.11 21.27
CA ILE A 227 6.22 8.53 19.93
C ILE A 227 5.54 9.52 18.96
N ARG A 228 4.47 10.18 19.40
CA ARG A 228 3.75 11.18 18.59
C ARG A 228 4.66 12.33 18.21
N ASP A 229 5.38 12.89 19.17
CA ASP A 229 6.22 14.06 18.95
C ASP A 229 7.45 13.71 18.10
N ALA A 230 7.98 12.49 18.25
CA ALA A 230 9.09 12.01 17.44
C ALA A 230 8.71 11.82 15.97
N ILE A 231 7.54 11.25 15.68
CA ILE A 231 7.15 10.83 14.32
C ILE A 231 6.27 11.86 13.61
N ASN A 232 5.59 12.73 14.36
CA ASN A 232 4.63 13.73 13.86
C ASN A 232 3.42 13.13 13.12
N LEU A 233 2.91 11.99 13.59
CA LEU A 233 1.67 11.39 13.05
C LEU A 233 0.43 11.91 13.77
N GLU A 234 -0.65 12.09 13.02
CA GLU A 234 -1.97 12.41 13.58
C GLU A 234 -2.48 11.28 14.49
N ASP A 235 -3.27 11.64 15.51
CA ASP A 235 -3.69 10.69 16.55
C ASP A 235 -4.47 9.49 16.00
N GLY A 236 -5.31 9.70 14.98
CA GLY A 236 -6.09 8.63 14.37
C GLY A 236 -5.21 7.54 13.75
N GLU A 237 -4.19 7.95 12.99
CA GLU A 237 -3.28 7.05 12.30
C GLU A 237 -2.22 6.45 13.25
N LEU A 238 -1.74 7.24 14.22
CA LEU A 238 -0.82 6.75 15.24
C LEU A 238 -1.47 5.68 16.13
N LYS A 239 -2.71 5.90 16.59
CA LYS A 239 -3.45 4.90 17.39
C LYS A 239 -3.63 3.59 16.62
N ARG A 240 -3.98 3.64 15.32
CA ARG A 240 -4.08 2.44 14.46
C ARG A 240 -2.72 1.74 14.29
N THR A 241 -1.66 2.53 14.07
CA THR A 241 -0.29 2.02 13.93
C THR A 241 0.14 1.28 15.19
N LEU A 242 0.03 1.90 16.36
CA LEU A 242 0.39 1.28 17.65
C LEU A 242 -0.51 0.09 18.01
N GLN A 243 -1.81 0.18 17.70
CA GLN A 243 -2.74 -0.94 17.92
C GLN A 243 -2.30 -2.19 17.13
N SER A 244 -1.81 -2.00 15.90
CA SER A 244 -1.33 -3.10 15.08
C SER A 244 -0.03 -3.74 15.56
N LEU A 245 0.83 -2.97 16.24
CA LEU A 245 2.12 -3.43 16.77
C LEU A 245 1.99 -4.08 18.16
N ALA A 246 1.05 -3.61 18.99
CA ALA A 246 0.96 -3.99 20.40
C ALA A 246 -0.32 -4.74 20.82
N CYS A 247 -1.45 -4.49 20.14
CA CYS A 247 -2.76 -5.01 20.56
C CYS A 247 -3.27 -6.16 19.66
N GLY A 248 -2.63 -6.38 18.52
CA GLY A 248 -3.00 -7.38 17.52
C GLY A 248 -2.72 -8.83 17.93
N LYS A 249 -2.81 -9.73 16.95
CA LYS A 249 -2.41 -11.14 17.10
C LYS A 249 -0.89 -11.28 17.20
N ILE A 250 -0.18 -10.53 16.35
CA ILE A 250 1.28 -10.43 16.36
C ILE A 250 1.62 -9.19 17.17
N ARG A 251 2.36 -9.35 18.26
CA ARG A 251 2.68 -8.28 19.22
C ARG A 251 4.18 -8.14 19.34
N VAL A 252 4.74 -7.23 18.58
CA VAL A 252 6.18 -6.90 18.62
C VAL A 252 6.48 -5.84 19.68
N LEU A 253 5.45 -5.15 20.15
CA LEU A 253 5.51 -4.25 21.30
C LEU A 253 4.57 -4.75 22.40
N HIS A 254 4.92 -4.44 23.64
CA HIS A 254 4.01 -4.45 24.77
C HIS A 254 3.38 -3.07 24.95
N LYS A 255 2.19 -3.08 25.56
CA LYS A 255 1.44 -1.88 25.92
C LYS A 255 1.09 -1.95 27.40
N ASN A 256 1.36 -0.88 28.11
CA ASN A 256 1.01 -0.69 29.50
C ASN A 256 0.12 0.55 29.67
N PRO A 257 -1.11 0.43 30.21
CA PRO A 257 -1.79 -0.81 30.60
C PRO A 257 -2.20 -1.68 29.40
N ARG A 258 -2.31 -3.00 29.61
CA ARG A 258 -2.77 -3.94 28.58
C ARG A 258 -4.24 -3.66 28.23
N GLY A 259 -4.56 -3.68 26.93
CA GLY A 259 -5.91 -3.43 26.44
C GLY A 259 -6.01 -3.57 24.93
N LYS A 260 -7.23 -3.49 24.38
CA LYS A 260 -7.48 -3.56 22.93
C LYS A 260 -7.32 -2.22 22.22
N GLU A 261 -7.42 -1.13 22.96
CA GLU A 261 -7.37 0.25 22.48
C GLU A 261 -6.10 0.93 22.96
N VAL A 262 -5.63 1.89 22.16
CA VAL A 262 -4.50 2.75 22.47
C VAL A 262 -5.02 4.10 22.96
N LYS A 263 -4.53 4.52 24.12
CA LYS A 263 -4.81 5.81 24.76
C LYS A 263 -3.54 6.65 24.83
N GLU A 264 -3.71 7.96 24.95
CA GLU A 264 -2.60 8.93 25.02
C GLU A 264 -1.72 8.81 26.27
N ILE A 265 -2.22 8.11 27.30
CA ILE A 265 -1.48 7.83 28.53
C ILE A 265 -0.72 6.50 28.49
N ASP A 266 -0.87 5.74 27.40
CA ASP A 266 -0.27 4.41 27.31
C ASP A 266 1.25 4.50 27.07
N VAL A 267 1.95 3.51 27.58
CA VAL A 267 3.40 3.33 27.43
C VAL A 267 3.66 2.04 26.67
N PHE A 268 4.71 2.04 25.84
CA PHE A 268 5.09 0.94 24.97
C PHE A 268 6.54 0.55 25.22
N ASP A 269 6.83 -0.74 25.08
CA ASP A 269 8.16 -1.33 25.20
C ASP A 269 8.30 -2.49 24.21
N VAL A 270 9.53 -2.88 23.87
CA VAL A 270 9.77 -3.98 22.92
C VAL A 270 9.44 -5.31 23.58
N ASN A 271 8.72 -6.18 22.87
CA ASN A 271 8.48 -7.54 23.33
C ASN A 271 9.72 -8.41 23.03
N ASP A 272 10.68 -8.47 23.95
CA ASP A 272 11.91 -9.26 23.80
C ASP A 272 11.67 -10.78 23.74
N ASP A 273 10.55 -11.23 24.31
CA ASP A 273 10.08 -12.62 24.27
C ASP A 273 9.28 -12.94 22.99
N PHE A 274 9.33 -12.05 21.98
CA PHE A 274 8.59 -12.24 20.74
C PHE A 274 9.01 -13.51 20.01
N THR A 275 8.02 -14.34 19.67
CA THR A 275 8.21 -15.55 18.88
C THR A 275 7.16 -15.66 17.77
N ASP A 276 7.56 -16.23 16.64
CA ASP A 276 6.67 -16.58 15.53
C ASP A 276 7.23 -17.82 14.82
N LYS A 277 6.35 -18.63 14.23
CA LYS A 277 6.74 -19.81 13.43
C LYS A 277 7.48 -19.41 12.17
N LEU A 278 7.13 -18.27 11.58
CA LEU A 278 7.74 -17.75 10.36
C LEU A 278 8.97 -16.90 10.70
N PHE A 279 9.99 -16.96 9.86
CA PHE A 279 11.14 -16.06 9.95
C PHE A 279 10.76 -14.64 9.51
N ARG A 280 10.05 -14.54 8.38
CA ARG A 280 9.51 -13.28 7.87
C ARG A 280 8.04 -13.12 8.28
N VAL A 281 7.77 -12.14 9.13
CA VAL A 281 6.46 -11.88 9.74
C VAL A 281 5.86 -10.64 9.11
N LYS A 282 4.60 -10.73 8.65
CA LYS A 282 3.90 -9.61 8.00
C LYS A 282 2.88 -8.97 8.95
N ILE A 283 3.17 -7.75 9.39
CA ILE A 283 2.33 -6.96 10.32
C ILE A 283 1.59 -5.83 9.55
N ASN A 284 1.87 -5.69 8.25
CA ASN A 284 1.26 -4.70 7.37
C ASN A 284 -0.21 -5.01 6.95
N GLN A 285 -1.03 -5.55 7.86
CA GLN A 285 -2.45 -5.81 7.57
C GLN A 285 -3.31 -4.54 7.63
N VAL A 286 -2.83 -3.47 8.27
CA VAL A 286 -3.58 -2.21 8.41
C VAL A 286 -3.72 -1.47 7.09
N GLN A 287 -2.64 -1.31 6.31
CA GLN A 287 -2.69 -0.68 4.97
C GLN A 287 -3.58 -1.44 3.97
N MET A 288 -3.83 -2.73 4.21
CA MET A 288 -4.62 -3.57 3.31
C MET A 288 -6.12 -3.57 3.60
N LYS A 289 -6.56 -3.07 4.77
CA LYS A 289 -7.98 -2.99 5.10
C LYS A 289 -8.55 -1.67 4.60
N GLU A 290 -9.80 -1.70 4.12
CA GLU A 290 -10.56 -0.47 3.90
C GLU A 290 -10.78 0.22 5.24
N THR A 291 -10.53 1.54 5.29
CA THR A 291 -10.98 2.34 6.42
C THR A 291 -12.51 2.44 6.39
N ALA A 292 -13.13 2.73 7.54
CA ALA A 292 -14.58 2.92 7.60
C ALA A 292 -15.05 4.06 6.68
N GLU A 293 -14.20 5.09 6.50
CA GLU A 293 -14.41 6.19 5.56
C GLU A 293 -14.35 5.71 4.11
N GLU A 294 -13.39 4.85 3.78
CA GLU A 294 -13.29 4.21 2.46
C GLU A 294 -14.50 3.31 2.14
N ALA A 295 -15.14 2.70 3.15
CA ALA A 295 -16.30 1.85 2.96
C ALA A 295 -17.63 2.63 2.84
N GLN A 296 -17.64 3.92 3.19
CA GLN A 296 -18.84 4.77 3.22
C GLN A 296 -18.89 5.80 2.08
N ALA A 297 -17.76 6.04 1.39
CA ALA A 297 -17.65 6.88 0.20
C ALA A 297 -17.88 6.08 -1.08
#